data_AF-A0A5E4B3V1-F1
#
_entry.id   AF-A0A5E4B3V1-F1
#
_cell.length_a   1.000
_cell.length_b   1.000
_cell.length_c   1.000
_cell.angle_alpha   90.00
_cell.angle_beta   90.00
_cell.angle_gamma   90.00
#
_symmetry.space_group_name_H-M   'P 1'
#
loop_
_entity.id
_entity.type
_entity.pdbx_description
1 polymer ?
#
loop_
_entity_poly.entity_id
_entity_poly.type
_entity_poly.pdbx_seq_one_letter_code
_entity_poly.pdbx_strand_id
1 'polypeptide(L)'
;MIWSECKEIWEEGPREYVLHLWNLLDFGMLSIFVASFTARFMAFLKASEAQLYVDQYVQDDTLHNVSLPPEVAYFTYARDKWWPSDPQIISEGLYAIAVVLSFSRIAYILPANESFGPLQISLGRTVKDIFKFMVIFIMVFVAFMIGMFNLYSYYRGAKYNPAFTTVEESFKTLFWSIFGLSEVISVVLKYDHKFIENIGYVLYGVYNVTMVVVLLNMLIAMINNSYQEIEEDADVEWKFARAKLWLSYFDEGRTLPAPFNLVPSPKSFYYLIMRIKMCLIKLCKSKAKSCENDLEMGMLNSKFRKTRYQAGMRNSENLTANNTFSKPTRYQKIMKRLIKRYVLKAQVDRENDEVNEGELKEIKQDISSLRYELLEEKSQATGELADLIQQLSEKFGKNLNKDHLRVNKGKDI
;
A
#
# COMPACT_ATOMS: atom_id res chain seq x y z
N MET A 1 1.06 -13.13 -19.61
CA MET A 1 0.74 -12.12 -18.58
C MET A 1 -0.69 -12.27 -18.11
N ILE A 2 -1.71 -12.21 -18.97
CA ILE A 2 -3.12 -12.44 -18.57
C ILE A 2 -3.30 -13.71 -17.72
N TRP A 3 -2.70 -14.82 -18.14
CA TRP A 3 -2.75 -16.07 -17.38
C TRP A 3 -2.08 -16.01 -16.00
N SER A 4 -1.03 -15.21 -15.80
CA SER A 4 -0.44 -15.04 -14.47
C SER A 4 -1.34 -14.19 -13.58
N GLU A 5 -1.93 -13.12 -14.10
CA GLU A 5 -2.89 -12.30 -13.35
C GLU A 5 -4.12 -13.11 -12.95
N CYS A 6 -4.67 -13.95 -13.84
CA CYS A 6 -5.80 -14.82 -13.50
C CYS A 6 -5.46 -15.80 -12.37
N LYS A 7 -4.21 -16.31 -12.32
CA LYS A 7 -3.74 -17.16 -11.21
C LYS A 7 -3.62 -16.35 -9.92
N GLU A 8 -3.05 -15.16 -9.98
CA GLU A 8 -2.89 -14.25 -8.83
C GLU A 8 -4.25 -13.90 -8.21
N ILE A 9 -5.22 -13.49 -9.03
CA ILE A 9 -6.59 -13.19 -8.59
C ILE A 9 -7.26 -14.43 -7.97
N TRP A 10 -6.95 -15.63 -8.47
CA TRP A 10 -7.50 -16.88 -7.93
C TRP A 10 -6.88 -17.28 -6.59
N GLU A 11 -5.60 -17.00 -6.38
CA GLU A 11 -4.85 -17.33 -5.16
C GLU A 11 -5.13 -16.33 -4.02
N GLU A 12 -5.08 -15.03 -4.31
CA GLU A 12 -5.27 -13.95 -3.32
C GLU A 12 -6.76 -13.61 -3.11
N GLY A 13 -7.58 -13.84 -4.12
CA GLY A 13 -8.98 -13.42 -4.14
C GLY A 13 -9.16 -11.94 -4.54
N PRO A 14 -10.39 -11.56 -4.96
CA PRO A 14 -10.63 -10.26 -5.60
C PRO A 14 -10.49 -9.07 -4.65
N ARG A 15 -10.71 -9.26 -3.34
CA ARG A 15 -10.64 -8.17 -2.36
C ARG A 15 -9.20 -7.72 -2.12
N GLU A 16 -8.29 -8.68 -1.97
CA GLU A 16 -6.87 -8.39 -1.72
C GLU A 16 -6.20 -7.82 -2.97
N TYR A 17 -6.56 -8.36 -4.14
CA TYR A 17 -6.06 -7.88 -5.43
C TYR A 17 -6.36 -6.38 -5.69
N VAL A 18 -7.60 -5.94 -5.45
CA VAL A 18 -8.01 -4.54 -5.75
C VAL A 18 -7.41 -3.53 -4.75
N LEU A 19 -6.98 -3.97 -3.56
CA LEU A 19 -6.29 -3.08 -2.60
C LEU A 19 -4.92 -2.63 -3.11
N HIS A 20 -4.30 -3.37 -4.02
CA HIS A 20 -3.03 -3.01 -4.64
C HIS A 20 -3.25 -2.25 -5.95
N LEU A 21 -3.06 -0.92 -5.92
CA LEU A 21 -3.21 -0.03 -7.09
C LEU A 21 -2.39 -0.47 -8.30
N TRP A 22 -1.21 -1.03 -8.05
CA TRP A 22 -0.32 -1.58 -9.07
C TRP A 22 -0.99 -2.74 -9.83
N ASN A 23 -1.62 -3.68 -9.11
CA ASN A 23 -2.35 -4.80 -9.71
C ASN A 23 -3.53 -4.32 -10.59
N LEU A 24 -4.20 -3.24 -10.18
CA LEU A 24 -5.24 -2.61 -10.99
C LEU A 24 -4.68 -1.98 -12.29
N LEU A 25 -3.51 -1.36 -12.23
CA LEU A 25 -2.81 -0.82 -13.40
C LEU A 25 -2.45 -1.95 -14.37
N ASP A 26 -1.89 -3.05 -13.87
CA ASP A 26 -1.54 -4.22 -14.67
C ASP A 26 -2.76 -4.88 -15.32
N PHE A 27 -3.85 -5.05 -14.58
CA PHE A 27 -5.13 -5.51 -15.14
C PHE A 27 -5.65 -4.57 -16.24
N GLY A 28 -5.62 -3.25 -15.99
CA GLY A 28 -6.01 -2.23 -16.95
C GLY A 28 -5.18 -2.29 -18.23
N MET A 29 -3.85 -2.33 -18.12
CA MET A 29 -2.93 -2.44 -19.25
C MET A 29 -3.18 -3.70 -20.09
N LEU A 30 -3.36 -4.86 -19.45
CA LEU A 30 -3.66 -6.10 -20.16
C LEU A 30 -5.04 -6.08 -20.82
N SER A 31 -6.04 -5.45 -20.19
CA SER A 31 -7.37 -5.29 -20.79
C SER A 31 -7.33 -4.44 -22.06
N ILE A 32 -6.53 -3.37 -22.08
CA ILE A 32 -6.34 -2.50 -23.25
C ILE A 32 -5.60 -3.26 -24.37
N PHE A 33 -4.59 -4.07 -24.04
CA PHE A 33 -3.95 -4.95 -25.05
C PHE A 33 -4.96 -5.92 -25.68
N VAL A 34 -5.81 -6.57 -24.88
CA VAL A 34 -6.85 -7.47 -25.40
C VAL A 34 -7.85 -6.71 -26.28
N ALA A 35 -8.30 -5.53 -25.85
CA ALA A 35 -9.21 -4.69 -26.63
C ALA A 35 -8.59 -4.26 -27.97
N SER A 36 -7.31 -3.89 -27.98
CA SER A 36 -6.59 -3.54 -29.21
C SER A 36 -6.47 -4.73 -30.17
N PHE A 37 -6.01 -5.89 -29.69
CA PHE A 37 -5.87 -7.08 -30.54
C PHE A 37 -7.21 -7.62 -31.04
N THR A 38 -8.27 -7.54 -30.25
CA THR A 38 -9.62 -7.93 -30.70
C THR A 38 -10.15 -6.99 -31.78
N ALA A 39 -9.99 -5.67 -31.64
CA ALA A 39 -10.33 -4.71 -32.70
C ALA A 39 -9.54 -4.96 -34.00
N ARG A 40 -8.23 -5.22 -33.89
CA ARG A 40 -7.37 -5.60 -35.02
C ARG A 40 -7.83 -6.89 -35.69
N PHE A 41 -8.19 -7.90 -34.89
CA PHE A 41 -8.69 -9.18 -35.39
C PHE A 41 -10.02 -9.01 -36.13
N MET A 42 -10.93 -8.19 -35.62
CA MET A 42 -12.19 -7.86 -36.31
C MET A 42 -11.95 -7.15 -37.63
N ALA A 43 -11.01 -6.18 -37.68
CA ALA A 43 -10.61 -5.52 -38.92
C ALA A 43 -10.05 -6.53 -39.94
N PHE A 44 -9.19 -7.44 -39.49
CA PHE A 44 -8.62 -8.50 -40.31
C PHE A 44 -9.68 -9.48 -40.86
N LEU A 45 -10.65 -9.90 -40.06
CA LEU A 45 -11.74 -10.76 -40.51
C LEU A 45 -12.57 -10.08 -41.62
N LYS A 46 -12.89 -8.80 -41.46
CA LYS A 46 -13.65 -8.03 -42.46
C LYS A 46 -12.88 -7.81 -43.76
N ALA A 47 -11.57 -7.53 -43.65
CA ALA A 47 -10.71 -7.45 -44.83
C ALA A 47 -10.57 -8.82 -45.54
N SER A 48 -10.50 -9.93 -44.79
CA SER A 48 -10.46 -11.28 -45.36
C SER A 48 -11.75 -11.66 -46.06
N GLU A 49 -12.91 -11.29 -45.49
CA GLU A 49 -14.23 -11.46 -46.11
C GLU A 49 -14.33 -10.68 -47.43
N ALA A 50 -13.84 -9.44 -47.45
CA ALA A 50 -13.79 -8.62 -48.66
C ALA A 50 -12.85 -9.21 -49.73
N GLN A 51 -11.69 -9.74 -49.34
CA GLN A 51 -10.77 -10.41 -50.26
C GLN A 51 -11.41 -11.67 -50.86
N LEU A 52 -12.04 -12.51 -50.05
CA LEU A 52 -12.74 -13.72 -50.52
C LEU A 52 -13.87 -13.39 -51.50
N TYR A 53 -14.58 -12.28 -51.28
CA TYR A 53 -15.59 -11.81 -52.22
C TYR A 53 -14.98 -11.45 -53.58
N VAL A 54 -13.87 -10.70 -53.57
CA VAL A 54 -13.17 -10.34 -54.81
C VAL A 54 -12.69 -11.60 -55.55
N ASP A 55 -12.07 -12.54 -54.86
CA ASP A 55 -11.55 -13.77 -55.45
C ASP A 55 -12.65 -14.66 -56.07
N GLN A 56 -13.89 -14.59 -55.56
CA GLN A 56 -15.02 -15.39 -56.06
C GLN A 56 -15.79 -14.73 -57.20
N TYR A 57 -15.98 -13.41 -57.15
CA TYR A 57 -16.89 -12.68 -58.04
C TYR A 57 -16.18 -11.83 -59.10
N VAL A 58 -14.88 -11.57 -58.97
CA VAL A 58 -14.09 -10.79 -59.93
C VAL A 58 -13.14 -11.73 -60.68
N GLN A 59 -13.38 -11.89 -61.99
CA GLN A 59 -12.52 -12.72 -62.85
C GLN A 59 -11.37 -11.94 -63.51
N ASP A 60 -11.34 -10.62 -63.35
CA ASP A 60 -10.31 -9.76 -63.93
C ASP A 60 -9.03 -9.72 -63.09
N ASP A 61 -7.86 -9.73 -63.75
CA ASP A 61 -6.53 -9.66 -63.10
C ASP A 61 -6.29 -8.33 -62.35
N THR A 62 -7.10 -7.29 -62.60
CA THR A 62 -6.90 -5.95 -62.01
C THR A 62 -8.19 -5.32 -61.49
N LEU A 63 -8.15 -4.80 -60.26
CA LEU A 63 -9.29 -4.18 -59.57
C LEU A 63 -9.63 -2.74 -60.02
N HIS A 64 -8.84 -2.14 -60.92
CA HIS A 64 -8.95 -0.71 -61.23
C HIS A 64 -10.17 -0.32 -62.07
N ASN A 65 -10.73 -1.25 -62.85
CA ASN A 65 -11.79 -0.96 -63.82
C ASN A 65 -13.14 -1.63 -63.49
N VAL A 66 -13.24 -2.30 -62.34
CA VAL A 66 -14.41 -3.08 -61.92
C VAL A 66 -15.22 -2.29 -60.88
N SER A 67 -16.52 -2.14 -61.12
CA SER A 67 -17.43 -1.52 -60.15
C SER A 67 -17.73 -2.49 -59.01
N LEU A 68 -17.02 -2.34 -57.90
CA LEU A 68 -17.22 -3.12 -56.67
C LEU A 68 -18.40 -2.57 -55.85
N PRO A 69 -19.08 -3.43 -55.06
CA PRO A 69 -20.02 -2.97 -54.04
C PRO A 69 -19.34 -1.98 -53.09
N PRO A 70 -20.06 -0.94 -52.59
CA PRO A 70 -19.47 0.11 -51.75
C PRO A 70 -18.82 -0.44 -50.47
N GLU A 71 -19.31 -1.56 -49.94
CA GLU A 71 -18.76 -2.23 -48.75
C GLU A 71 -17.38 -2.85 -49.00
N VAL A 72 -17.14 -3.38 -50.21
CA VAL A 72 -15.86 -3.99 -50.61
C VAL A 72 -14.91 -2.90 -51.13
N ALA A 73 -15.44 -1.92 -51.85
CA ALA A 73 -14.68 -0.77 -52.34
C ALA A 73 -14.02 0.03 -51.21
N TYR A 74 -14.62 0.08 -50.03
CA TYR A 74 -14.04 0.72 -48.84
C TYR A 74 -12.62 0.24 -48.53
N PHE A 75 -12.36 -1.07 -48.62
CA PHE A 75 -11.05 -1.66 -48.31
C PHE A 75 -9.96 -1.33 -49.33
N THR A 76 -10.32 -0.71 -50.46
CA THR A 76 -9.35 -0.20 -51.45
C THR A 76 -8.87 1.22 -51.14
N TYR A 77 -9.54 1.93 -50.23
CA TYR A 77 -9.23 3.32 -49.93
C TYR A 77 -8.02 3.49 -49.01
N ALA A 78 -7.27 4.56 -49.24
CA ALA A 78 -6.21 5.01 -48.36
C ALA A 78 -6.78 5.63 -47.06
N ARG A 79 -5.92 5.74 -46.03
CA ARG A 79 -6.25 6.19 -44.66
C ARG A 79 -7.05 7.49 -44.59
N ASP A 80 -6.83 8.41 -45.54
CA ASP A 80 -7.50 9.72 -45.61
C ASP A 80 -9.02 9.62 -45.80
N LYS A 81 -9.50 8.51 -46.37
CA LYS A 81 -10.93 8.24 -46.62
C LYS A 81 -11.53 7.20 -45.68
N TRP A 82 -10.79 6.76 -44.66
CA TRP A 82 -11.30 5.79 -43.69
C TRP A 82 -12.36 6.42 -42.80
N TRP A 83 -13.29 5.59 -42.31
CA TRP A 83 -14.26 6.06 -41.34
C TRP A 83 -13.57 6.48 -40.04
N PRO A 84 -13.97 7.58 -39.38
CA PRO A 84 -13.36 8.00 -38.11
C PRO A 84 -13.45 6.95 -36.99
N SER A 85 -14.44 6.06 -37.07
CA SER A 85 -14.67 4.97 -36.12
C SER A 85 -14.15 3.62 -36.61
N ASP A 86 -13.25 3.60 -37.58
CA ASP A 86 -12.72 2.34 -38.13
C ASP A 86 -11.97 1.52 -37.05
N PRO A 87 -12.24 0.20 -36.92
CA PRO A 87 -11.62 -0.63 -35.89
C PRO A 87 -10.09 -0.65 -35.93
N GLN A 88 -9.47 -0.43 -37.09
CA GLN A 88 -8.02 -0.35 -37.22
C GLN A 88 -7.46 0.89 -36.50
N ILE A 89 -8.12 2.05 -36.63
CA ILE A 89 -7.72 3.30 -35.96
C ILE A 89 -7.86 3.16 -34.45
N ILE A 90 -8.97 2.58 -33.99
CA ILE A 90 -9.21 2.31 -32.56
C ILE A 90 -8.14 1.35 -32.02
N SER A 91 -7.83 0.28 -32.77
CA SER A 91 -6.77 -0.66 -32.41
C SER A 91 -5.41 0.04 -32.25
N GLU A 92 -5.02 0.90 -33.19
CA GLU A 92 -3.75 1.63 -33.15
C GLU A 92 -3.69 2.59 -31.96
N GLY A 93 -4.76 3.33 -31.68
CA GLY A 93 -4.86 4.24 -30.54
C GLY A 93 -4.75 3.52 -29.20
N LEU A 94 -5.52 2.44 -29.00
CA LEU A 94 -5.46 1.62 -27.79
C LEU A 94 -4.09 0.93 -27.63
N TYR A 95 -3.50 0.48 -28.75
CA TYR A 95 -2.17 -0.14 -28.72
C TYR A 95 -1.11 0.86 -28.23
N ALA A 96 -1.13 2.09 -28.72
CA ALA A 96 -0.19 3.13 -28.30
C ALA A 96 -0.30 3.41 -26.78
N ILE A 97 -1.52 3.52 -26.26
CA ILE A 97 -1.76 3.69 -24.82
C ILE A 97 -1.23 2.48 -24.03
N ALA A 98 -1.51 1.26 -24.50
CA ALA A 98 -1.04 0.04 -23.85
C ALA A 98 0.48 -0.06 -23.81
N VAL A 99 1.18 0.36 -24.86
CA VAL A 99 2.65 0.41 -24.91
C VAL A 99 3.20 1.35 -23.83
N VAL A 100 2.64 2.56 -23.69
CA VAL A 100 3.07 3.50 -22.63
C VAL A 100 2.85 2.90 -21.24
N LEU A 101 1.68 2.31 -20.99
CA LEU A 101 1.40 1.64 -19.72
C LEU A 101 2.31 0.45 -19.47
N SER A 102 2.71 -0.29 -20.52
CA SER A 102 3.63 -1.43 -20.36
C SER A 102 5.01 -1.01 -19.86
N PHE A 103 5.51 0.17 -20.26
CA PHE A 103 6.78 0.72 -19.76
C PHE A 103 6.69 1.11 -18.27
N SER A 104 5.52 1.52 -17.79
CA SER A 104 5.33 1.84 -16.37
C SER A 104 5.59 0.64 -15.45
N ARG A 105 5.50 -0.60 -15.97
CA ARG A 105 5.81 -1.82 -15.20
C ARG A 105 7.27 -1.93 -14.76
N ILE A 106 8.19 -1.16 -15.34
CA ILE A 106 9.59 -1.10 -14.86
C ILE A 106 9.62 -0.73 -13.37
N ALA A 107 8.64 0.04 -12.89
CA ALA A 107 8.48 0.36 -11.49
C ALA A 107 8.38 -0.87 -10.58
N TYR A 108 7.95 -2.05 -11.03
CA TYR A 108 7.95 -3.25 -10.18
C TYR A 108 9.35 -3.78 -9.85
N ILE A 109 10.34 -3.50 -10.71
CA ILE A 109 11.70 -4.02 -10.60
C ILE A 109 12.62 -3.01 -9.92
N LEU A 110 12.32 -1.71 -10.04
CA LEU A 110 13.09 -0.63 -9.41
C LEU A 110 13.38 -0.80 -7.90
N PRO A 111 12.48 -1.36 -7.05
CA PRO A 111 12.74 -1.57 -5.63
C PRO A 111 13.84 -2.59 -5.33
N ALA A 112 14.21 -3.41 -6.31
CA ALA A 112 15.29 -4.38 -6.16
C ALA A 112 16.66 -3.70 -6.04
N ASN A 113 16.82 -2.49 -6.60
CA ASN A 113 18.06 -1.73 -6.48
C ASN A 113 18.08 -0.86 -5.20
N GLU A 114 19.25 -0.76 -4.58
CA GLU A 114 19.47 0.06 -3.39
C GLU A 114 19.35 1.55 -3.67
N SER A 115 19.86 2.04 -4.80
CA SER A 115 19.81 3.47 -5.12
C SER A 115 18.42 3.95 -5.56
N PHE A 116 17.63 3.10 -6.22
CA PHE A 116 16.32 3.49 -6.77
C PHE A 116 15.14 3.13 -5.86
N GLY A 117 15.30 2.17 -4.96
CA GLY A 117 14.22 1.67 -4.11
C GLY A 117 13.64 2.71 -3.17
N PRO A 118 14.44 3.33 -2.27
CA PRO A 118 13.95 4.38 -1.37
C PRO A 118 13.29 5.54 -2.12
N LEU A 119 13.89 5.98 -3.24
CA LEU A 119 13.37 7.05 -4.09
C LEU A 119 11.99 6.73 -4.66
N GLN A 120 11.78 5.48 -5.11
CA GLN A 120 10.48 5.08 -5.63
C GLN A 120 9.42 4.99 -4.53
N ILE A 121 9.78 4.48 -3.35
CA ILE A 121 8.84 4.35 -2.23
C ILE A 121 8.40 5.72 -1.73
N SER A 122 9.33 6.68 -1.62
CA SER A 122 9.00 8.05 -1.24
C SER A 122 8.11 8.73 -2.29
N LEU A 123 8.41 8.58 -3.58
CA LEU A 123 7.55 9.08 -4.67
C LEU A 123 6.13 8.48 -4.62
N GLY A 124 6.01 7.17 -4.40
CA GLY A 124 4.71 6.51 -4.31
C GLY A 124 3.84 7.03 -3.16
N ARG A 125 4.46 7.51 -2.07
CA ARG A 125 3.75 8.11 -0.93
C ARG A 125 3.41 9.57 -1.15
N THR A 126 4.32 10.36 -1.69
CA THR A 126 4.04 11.77 -2.01
C THR A 126 2.88 11.88 -3.00
N VAL A 127 2.77 10.95 -3.97
CA VAL A 127 1.61 10.87 -4.88
C VAL A 127 0.27 10.70 -4.15
N LYS A 128 0.22 9.92 -3.06
CA LYS A 128 -1.02 9.77 -2.26
C LYS A 128 -1.41 11.07 -1.57
N ASP A 129 -0.45 11.87 -1.13
CA ASP A 129 -0.70 13.17 -0.53
C ASP A 129 -1.09 14.22 -1.57
N ILE A 130 -0.48 14.18 -2.77
CA ILE A 130 -0.88 15.01 -3.92
C ILE A 130 -2.36 14.81 -4.26
N PHE A 131 -2.89 13.58 -4.20
CA PHE A 131 -4.30 13.33 -4.48
C PHE A 131 -5.26 14.07 -3.53
N LYS A 132 -4.90 14.26 -2.25
CA LYS A 132 -5.72 15.04 -1.30
C LYS A 132 -5.80 16.50 -1.74
N PHE A 133 -4.68 17.08 -2.18
CA PHE A 133 -4.61 18.46 -2.66
C PHE A 133 -5.30 18.64 -4.03
N MET A 134 -5.20 17.64 -4.91
CA MET A 134 -5.85 17.66 -6.22
C MET A 134 -7.37 17.85 -6.16
N VAL A 135 -8.02 17.50 -5.05
CA VAL A 135 -9.46 17.76 -4.86
C VAL A 135 -9.77 19.26 -4.89
N ILE A 136 -8.98 20.08 -4.19
CA ILE A 136 -9.15 21.54 -4.17
C ILE A 136 -8.83 22.10 -5.56
N PHE A 137 -7.77 21.59 -6.19
CA PHE A 137 -7.37 21.98 -7.54
C PHE A 137 -8.50 21.75 -8.56
N ILE A 138 -9.10 20.55 -8.57
CA ILE A 138 -10.20 20.20 -9.47
C ILE A 138 -11.44 21.06 -9.19
N MET A 139 -11.75 21.34 -7.92
CA MET A 139 -12.88 22.18 -7.54
C MET A 139 -12.77 23.60 -8.14
N VAL A 140 -11.61 24.23 -7.98
CA VAL A 140 -11.35 25.57 -8.55
C VAL A 140 -11.35 25.52 -10.08
N PHE A 141 -10.69 24.51 -10.66
CA PHE A 141 -10.64 24.32 -12.11
C PHE A 141 -12.04 24.21 -12.74
N VAL A 142 -12.92 23.38 -12.17
CA VAL A 142 -14.29 23.19 -12.66
C VAL A 142 -15.12 24.47 -12.50
N ALA A 143 -14.96 25.20 -11.39
CA ALA A 143 -15.68 26.46 -11.18
C ALA A 143 -15.36 27.50 -12.27
N PHE A 144 -14.07 27.70 -12.60
CA PHE A 144 -13.67 28.59 -13.69
C PHE A 144 -14.03 28.06 -15.07
N MET A 145 -13.96 26.74 -15.30
CA MET A 145 -14.38 26.11 -16.55
C MET A 145 -15.86 26.38 -16.85
N ILE A 146 -16.75 26.15 -15.89
CA ILE A 146 -18.18 26.42 -16.04
C ILE A 146 -18.42 27.93 -16.19
N GLY A 147 -17.72 28.78 -15.44
CA GLY A 147 -17.81 30.23 -15.57
C GLY A 147 -17.44 30.74 -16.97
N MET A 148 -16.32 30.28 -17.52
CA MET A 148 -15.87 30.64 -18.87
C MET A 148 -16.77 30.06 -19.95
N PHE A 149 -17.22 28.81 -19.80
CA PHE A 149 -18.19 28.19 -20.71
C PHE A 149 -19.49 29.00 -20.78
N ASN A 150 -20.07 29.34 -19.63
CA ASN A 150 -21.32 30.10 -19.58
C ASN A 150 -21.18 31.51 -20.17
N LEU A 151 -20.01 32.14 -20.03
CA LEU A 151 -19.72 33.45 -20.63
C LEU A 151 -19.66 33.38 -22.17
N TYR A 152 -19.02 32.34 -22.72
CA TYR A 152 -18.72 32.25 -24.14
C TYR A 152 -19.63 31.31 -24.96
N SER A 153 -20.54 30.57 -24.33
CA SER A 153 -21.43 29.59 -24.98
C SER A 153 -22.24 30.18 -26.14
N TYR A 154 -22.74 31.42 -25.96
CA TYR A 154 -23.55 32.12 -26.96
C TYR A 154 -22.74 32.70 -28.14
N TYR A 155 -21.40 32.76 -28.02
CA TYR A 155 -20.52 33.35 -29.03
C TYR A 155 -19.94 32.30 -30.00
N ARG A 156 -20.64 31.19 -30.19
CA ARG A 156 -20.24 30.14 -31.13
C ARG A 156 -20.23 30.69 -32.56
N GLY A 157 -19.06 30.67 -33.22
CA GLY A 157 -18.84 31.24 -34.56
C GLY A 157 -18.36 32.71 -34.57
N ALA A 158 -18.49 33.41 -33.45
CA ALA A 158 -18.08 34.81 -33.29
C ALA A 158 -16.66 34.97 -32.71
N LYS A 159 -15.86 33.89 -32.69
CA LYS A 159 -14.48 33.87 -32.19
C LYS A 159 -13.51 33.45 -33.28
N TYR A 160 -12.24 33.80 -33.12
CA TYR A 160 -11.15 33.32 -33.97
C TYR A 160 -10.79 31.86 -33.65
N ASN A 161 -10.76 31.51 -32.36
CA ASN A 161 -10.52 30.16 -31.88
C ASN A 161 -11.80 29.55 -31.28
N PRO A 162 -12.00 28.21 -31.37
CA PRO A 162 -13.16 27.52 -30.81
C PRO A 162 -13.18 27.47 -29.26
N ALA A 163 -12.19 28.07 -28.61
CA ALA A 163 -12.00 28.14 -27.17
C ALA A 163 -13.26 28.63 -26.43
N PHE A 164 -13.58 27.95 -25.32
CA PHE A 164 -14.68 28.30 -24.41
C PHE A 164 -16.11 28.16 -24.95
N THR A 165 -16.31 27.66 -26.18
CA THR A 165 -17.65 27.54 -26.81
C THR A 165 -18.38 26.23 -26.48
N THR A 166 -17.64 25.21 -26.11
CA THR A 166 -18.15 23.92 -25.61
C THR A 166 -17.47 23.60 -24.29
N VAL A 167 -18.07 22.72 -23.48
CA VAL A 167 -17.45 22.26 -22.23
C VAL A 167 -16.10 21.59 -22.50
N GLU A 168 -16.00 20.79 -23.57
CA GLU A 168 -14.76 20.11 -23.97
C GLU A 168 -13.65 21.08 -24.38
N GLU A 169 -13.95 22.07 -25.22
CA GLU A 169 -12.93 23.06 -25.63
C GLU A 169 -12.57 24.02 -24.48
N SER A 170 -13.51 24.30 -23.58
CA SER A 170 -13.24 25.03 -22.33
C SER A 170 -12.27 24.25 -21.44
N PHE A 171 -12.47 22.93 -21.31
CA PHE A 171 -11.57 22.05 -20.58
C PHE A 171 -10.17 22.05 -21.20
N LYS A 172 -10.05 21.83 -22.52
CA LYS A 172 -8.75 21.80 -23.21
C LYS A 172 -7.98 23.10 -23.01
N THR A 173 -8.63 24.24 -23.22
CA THR A 173 -7.97 25.56 -23.15
C THR A 173 -7.52 25.94 -21.75
N LEU A 174 -8.33 25.68 -20.71
CA LEU A 174 -7.91 25.89 -19.31
C LEU A 174 -6.85 24.88 -18.85
N PHE A 175 -6.93 23.64 -19.33
CA PHE A 175 -5.94 22.61 -19.01
C PHE A 175 -4.56 23.00 -19.55
N TRP A 176 -4.48 23.36 -20.84
CA TRP A 176 -3.23 23.78 -21.47
C TRP A 176 -2.70 25.12 -20.95
N SER A 177 -3.55 25.98 -20.39
CA SER A 177 -3.10 27.25 -19.81
C SER A 177 -2.33 27.07 -18.49
N ILE A 178 -2.55 25.98 -17.75
CA ILE A 178 -1.74 25.65 -16.55
C ILE A 178 -0.26 25.49 -16.94
N PHE A 179 0.01 24.99 -18.14
CA PHE A 179 1.36 24.81 -18.70
C PHE A 179 1.86 26.01 -19.52
N GLY A 180 1.09 27.09 -19.59
CA GLY A 180 1.44 28.28 -20.38
C GLY A 180 1.34 28.11 -21.90
N LEU A 181 0.70 27.03 -22.39
CA LEU A 181 0.55 26.75 -23.82
C LEU A 181 -0.73 27.35 -24.43
N SER A 182 -1.56 28.03 -23.63
CA SER A 182 -2.81 28.63 -24.09
C SER A 182 -2.61 30.08 -24.53
N GLU A 183 -3.08 30.38 -25.73
CA GLU A 183 -2.99 31.72 -26.32
C GLU A 183 -4.00 32.70 -25.69
N VAL A 184 -3.57 33.94 -25.46
CA VAL A 184 -4.43 35.04 -24.99
C VAL A 184 -5.49 35.44 -26.03
N ILE A 185 -5.23 35.16 -27.31
CA ILE A 185 -6.15 35.39 -28.43
C ILE A 185 -7.43 34.55 -28.30
N SER A 186 -7.39 33.47 -27.49
CA SER A 186 -8.56 32.63 -27.21
C SER A 186 -9.72 33.36 -26.52
N VAL A 187 -9.46 34.53 -25.90
CA VAL A 187 -10.47 35.36 -25.22
C VAL A 187 -11.09 36.40 -26.18
N VAL A 188 -10.39 36.76 -27.25
CA VAL A 188 -10.79 37.81 -28.19
C VAL A 188 -12.02 37.38 -29.00
N LEU A 189 -12.97 38.30 -29.11
CA LEU A 189 -14.20 38.16 -29.89
C LEU A 189 -14.07 38.91 -31.23
N LYS A 190 -14.83 38.48 -32.25
CA LYS A 190 -14.94 39.19 -33.53
C LYS A 190 -15.90 40.39 -33.47
N TYR A 191 -16.78 40.44 -32.47
CA TYR A 191 -17.76 41.51 -32.27
C TYR A 191 -17.25 42.54 -31.27
N ASP A 192 -17.73 43.78 -31.38
CA ASP A 192 -17.38 44.93 -30.51
C ASP A 192 -17.95 44.84 -29.08
N HIS A 193 -18.28 43.65 -28.58
CA HIS A 193 -18.75 43.41 -27.21
C HIS A 193 -17.59 43.44 -26.20
N LYS A 194 -16.95 44.61 -26.09
CA LYS A 194 -15.78 44.85 -25.22
C LYS A 194 -16.03 44.52 -23.75
N PHE A 195 -17.27 44.64 -23.27
CA PHE A 195 -17.60 44.29 -21.88
C PHE A 195 -17.36 42.80 -21.60
N ILE A 196 -17.84 41.91 -22.48
CA ILE A 196 -17.67 40.46 -22.32
C ILE A 196 -16.21 40.06 -22.48
N GLU A 197 -15.52 40.67 -23.44
CA GLU A 197 -14.09 40.47 -23.65
C GLU A 197 -13.28 40.87 -22.39
N ASN A 198 -13.57 42.03 -21.80
CA ASN A 198 -12.92 42.50 -20.56
C ASN A 198 -13.21 41.56 -19.38
N ILE A 199 -14.45 41.10 -19.21
CA ILE A 199 -14.80 40.12 -18.16
C ILE A 199 -14.05 38.80 -18.40
N GLY A 200 -13.93 38.37 -19.65
CA GLY A 200 -13.14 37.19 -20.01
C GLY A 200 -11.67 37.35 -19.68
N TYR A 201 -11.07 38.50 -19.97
CA TYR A 201 -9.68 38.79 -19.61
C TYR A 201 -9.47 38.76 -18.10
N VAL A 202 -10.39 39.35 -17.34
CA VAL A 202 -10.33 39.35 -15.86
C VAL A 202 -10.47 37.93 -15.33
N LEU A 203 -11.47 37.16 -15.75
CA LEU A 203 -11.68 35.79 -15.29
C LEU A 203 -10.50 34.88 -15.64
N TYR A 204 -9.99 34.97 -16.87
CA TYR A 204 -8.83 34.18 -17.31
C TYR A 204 -7.54 34.61 -16.58
N GLY A 205 -7.36 35.91 -16.33
CA GLY A 205 -6.25 36.43 -15.55
C GLY A 205 -6.28 35.95 -14.09
N VAL A 206 -7.42 36.09 -13.42
CA VAL A 206 -7.62 35.61 -12.04
C VAL A 206 -7.45 34.09 -11.95
N TYR A 207 -7.94 33.34 -12.94
CA TYR A 207 -7.70 31.90 -13.04
C TYR A 207 -6.21 31.59 -13.08
N ASN A 208 -5.43 32.23 -13.97
CA ASN A 208 -3.99 31.95 -14.07
C ASN A 208 -3.23 32.34 -12.79
N VAL A 209 -3.56 33.47 -12.17
CA VAL A 209 -2.96 33.84 -10.87
C VAL A 209 -3.29 32.79 -9.80
N THR A 210 -4.55 32.37 -9.70
CA THR A 210 -4.97 31.40 -8.68
C THR A 210 -4.38 30.01 -8.93
N MET A 211 -4.47 29.49 -10.16
CA MET A 211 -4.03 28.13 -10.49
C MET A 211 -2.51 28.01 -10.58
N VAL A 212 -1.85 28.92 -11.29
CA VAL A 212 -0.41 28.82 -11.58
C VAL A 212 0.43 29.46 -10.48
N VAL A 213 0.03 30.61 -9.93
CA VAL A 213 0.87 31.29 -8.92
C VAL A 213 0.57 30.79 -7.52
N VAL A 214 -0.70 30.57 -7.16
CA VAL A 214 -1.04 30.14 -5.79
C VAL A 214 -1.02 28.62 -5.68
N LEU A 215 -1.87 27.91 -6.42
CA LEU A 215 -2.07 26.47 -6.21
C LEU A 215 -0.87 25.62 -6.64
N LEU A 216 -0.19 25.95 -7.75
CA LEU A 216 0.99 25.20 -8.18
C LEU A 216 2.17 25.40 -7.21
N ASN A 217 2.41 26.62 -6.73
CA ASN A 217 3.46 26.88 -5.74
C ASN A 217 3.15 26.23 -4.38
N MET A 218 1.88 26.22 -3.96
CA MET A 218 1.46 25.48 -2.77
C MET A 218 1.64 23.97 -2.94
N LEU A 219 1.33 23.42 -4.12
CA LEU A 219 1.54 22.00 -4.40
C LEU A 219 3.03 21.62 -4.31
N ILE A 220 3.93 22.43 -4.86
CA ILE A 220 5.38 22.22 -4.76
C ILE A 220 5.84 22.25 -3.29
N ALA A 221 5.38 23.25 -2.53
CA ALA A 221 5.73 23.37 -1.11
C ALA A 221 5.24 22.17 -0.28
N MET A 222 4.02 21.70 -0.53
CA MET A 222 3.45 20.52 0.12
C MET A 222 4.22 19.24 -0.24
N ILE A 223 4.60 19.06 -1.52
CA ILE A 223 5.39 17.91 -1.96
C ILE A 223 6.76 17.90 -1.27
N ASN A 224 7.42 19.05 -1.15
CA ASN A 224 8.73 19.13 -0.49
C ASN A 224 8.67 18.78 1.00
N ASN A 225 7.66 19.29 1.73
CA ASN A 225 7.51 18.98 3.15
C ASN A 225 7.14 17.51 3.36
N SER A 226 6.23 16.97 2.55
CA SER A 226 5.86 15.54 2.57
C SER A 226 7.05 14.64 2.23
N TYR A 227 7.86 15.02 1.23
CA TYR A 227 9.06 14.26 0.87
C TYR A 227 10.07 14.17 2.01
N GLN A 228 10.32 15.27 2.72
CA GLN A 228 11.25 15.29 3.86
C GLN A 228 10.78 14.40 5.01
N GLU A 229 9.50 14.45 5.37
CA GLU A 229 8.91 13.59 6.41
C GLU A 229 9.00 12.10 6.03
N ILE A 230 8.79 11.77 4.76
CA ILE A 230 8.81 10.38 4.27
C ILE A 230 10.24 9.84 4.11
N GLU A 231 11.23 10.71 3.84
CA GLU A 231 12.62 10.31 3.64
C GLU A 231 13.25 9.69 4.90
N GLU A 232 12.86 10.15 6.10
CA GLU A 232 13.40 9.66 7.37
C GLU A 232 13.13 8.16 7.60
N ASP A 233 11.97 7.66 7.17
CA ASP A 233 11.57 6.24 7.32
C ASP A 233 11.74 5.41 6.03
N ALA A 234 12.15 6.04 4.93
CA ALA A 234 12.18 5.43 3.60
C ALA A 234 13.00 4.13 3.54
N ASP A 235 14.06 4.05 4.35
CA ASP A 235 14.99 2.93 4.40
C ASP A 235 14.35 1.64 4.95
N VAL A 236 13.58 1.77 6.03
CA VAL A 236 12.90 0.63 6.68
C VAL A 236 11.81 0.12 5.76
N GLU A 237 11.08 1.03 5.13
CA GLU A 237 9.96 0.73 4.25
C GLU A 237 10.41 0.15 2.92
N TRP A 238 11.50 0.66 2.36
CA TRP A 238 12.14 0.07 1.20
C TRP A 238 12.57 -1.37 1.49
N LYS A 239 13.23 -1.62 2.64
CA LYS A 239 13.61 -2.98 3.05
C LYS A 239 12.39 -3.89 3.19
N PHE A 240 11.28 -3.38 3.73
CA PHE A 240 10.01 -4.11 3.80
C PHE A 240 9.42 -4.42 2.41
N ALA A 241 9.35 -3.43 1.51
CA ALA A 241 8.87 -3.60 0.15
C ALA A 241 9.73 -4.58 -0.66
N ARG A 242 11.06 -4.49 -0.52
CA ARG A 242 12.03 -5.40 -1.13
C ARG A 242 11.86 -6.83 -0.61
N ALA A 243 11.66 -7.01 0.70
CA ALA A 243 11.38 -8.32 1.28
C ALA A 243 10.06 -8.91 0.75
N LYS A 244 9.01 -8.09 0.60
CA LYS A 244 7.74 -8.53 -0.03
C LYS A 244 7.95 -8.96 -1.48
N LEU A 245 8.74 -8.22 -2.26
CA LEU A 245 9.11 -8.60 -3.62
C LEU A 245 9.80 -9.96 -3.64
N TRP A 246 10.82 -10.17 -2.79
CA TRP A 246 11.53 -11.45 -2.73
C TRP A 246 10.64 -12.61 -2.28
N LEU A 247 9.74 -12.37 -1.31
CA LEU A 247 8.81 -13.38 -0.83
C LEU A 247 7.89 -13.89 -1.95
N SER A 248 7.48 -13.02 -2.88
CA SER A 248 6.67 -13.41 -4.04
C SER A 248 7.37 -14.39 -5.00
N TYR A 249 8.70 -14.47 -4.95
CA TYR A 249 9.50 -15.42 -5.73
C TYR A 249 9.84 -16.71 -4.97
N PHE A 250 9.63 -16.76 -3.65
CA PHE A 250 9.87 -17.97 -2.87
C PHE A 250 8.75 -19.00 -2.97
N ASP A 251 7.51 -18.55 -3.23
CA ASP A 251 6.37 -19.46 -3.35
C ASP A 251 6.45 -20.30 -4.65
N GLU A 252 6.36 -21.62 -4.50
CA GLU A 252 6.44 -22.59 -5.59
C GLU A 252 5.19 -22.53 -6.50
N GLY A 253 5.12 -21.57 -7.41
CA GLY A 253 4.00 -21.43 -8.36
C GLY A 253 4.28 -20.67 -9.65
N ARG A 254 5.32 -19.82 -9.68
CA ARG A 254 5.64 -18.90 -10.79
C ARG A 254 7.02 -19.17 -11.40
N THR A 255 7.32 -20.42 -11.72
CA THR A 255 8.68 -20.82 -12.16
C THR A 255 9.05 -20.41 -13.58
N LEU A 256 8.09 -19.99 -14.42
CA LEU A 256 8.34 -19.67 -15.83
C LEU A 256 7.96 -18.21 -16.15
N PRO A 257 8.86 -17.42 -16.76
CA PRO A 257 8.51 -16.09 -17.26
C PRO A 257 7.53 -16.20 -18.44
N ALA A 258 6.78 -15.13 -18.71
CA ALA A 258 6.09 -15.02 -20.00
C ALA A 258 7.16 -14.95 -21.12
N PRO A 259 7.01 -15.66 -22.25
CA PRO A 259 5.82 -16.39 -22.73
C PRO A 259 5.69 -17.85 -22.26
N PHE A 260 6.70 -18.42 -21.61
CA PHE A 260 6.77 -19.86 -21.28
C PHE A 260 5.77 -20.33 -20.21
N ASN A 261 5.11 -19.42 -19.49
CA ASN A 261 4.03 -19.73 -18.55
C ASN A 261 2.75 -20.32 -19.21
N LEU A 262 2.59 -20.21 -20.54
CA LEU A 262 1.44 -20.78 -21.25
C LEU A 262 1.56 -22.29 -21.49
N VAL A 263 2.78 -22.83 -21.57
CA VAL A 263 2.98 -24.26 -21.77
C VAL A 263 2.78 -24.96 -20.42
N PRO A 264 1.68 -25.72 -20.22
CA PRO A 264 1.45 -26.39 -18.96
C PRO A 264 2.57 -27.41 -18.72
N SER A 265 3.07 -27.45 -17.48
CA SER A 265 4.03 -28.50 -17.12
C SER A 265 3.39 -29.88 -17.36
N PRO A 266 4.16 -30.90 -17.79
CA PRO A 266 3.63 -32.24 -18.02
C PRO A 266 2.87 -32.82 -16.82
N LYS A 267 3.26 -32.42 -15.60
CA LYS A 267 2.57 -32.75 -14.34
C LYS A 267 1.17 -32.11 -14.26
N SER A 268 1.01 -30.86 -14.69
CA SER A 268 -0.29 -30.17 -14.71
C SER A 268 -1.26 -30.83 -15.70
N PHE A 269 -0.77 -31.33 -16.83
CA PHE A 269 -1.59 -32.06 -17.79
C PHE A 269 -2.08 -33.39 -17.21
N TYR A 270 -1.22 -34.12 -16.47
CA TYR A 270 -1.61 -35.33 -15.74
C TYR A 270 -2.71 -35.06 -14.70
N TYR A 271 -2.58 -33.98 -13.90
CA TYR A 271 -3.60 -33.60 -12.93
C TYR A 271 -4.91 -33.13 -13.59
N LEU A 272 -4.85 -32.45 -14.73
CA LEU A 272 -6.02 -32.04 -15.50
C LEU A 272 -6.77 -33.26 -16.05
N ILE A 273 -6.07 -34.22 -16.66
CA ILE A 273 -6.66 -35.48 -17.12
C ILE A 273 -7.27 -36.25 -15.95
N MET A 274 -6.58 -36.34 -14.81
CA MET A 274 -7.12 -36.96 -13.60
C MET A 274 -8.40 -36.26 -13.11
N ARG A 275 -8.44 -34.92 -13.12
CA ARG A 275 -9.65 -34.14 -12.75
C ARG A 275 -10.79 -34.36 -13.73
N ILE A 276 -10.52 -34.37 -15.04
CA ILE A 276 -11.53 -34.65 -16.08
C ILE A 276 -12.06 -36.07 -15.91
N LYS A 277 -11.17 -37.06 -15.70
CA LYS A 277 -11.55 -38.46 -15.43
C LYS A 277 -12.38 -38.57 -14.15
N MET A 278 -12.02 -37.87 -13.07
CA MET A 278 -12.78 -37.88 -11.82
C MET A 278 -14.13 -37.15 -11.95
N CYS A 279 -14.22 -36.10 -12.77
CA CYS A 279 -15.45 -35.39 -13.11
C CYS A 279 -16.38 -36.27 -13.97
N LEU A 280 -15.84 -36.94 -14.99
CA LEU A 280 -16.55 -37.93 -15.81
C LEU A 280 -17.03 -39.12 -14.97
N ILE A 281 -16.21 -39.60 -14.02
CA ILE A 281 -16.62 -40.66 -13.07
C ILE A 281 -17.74 -40.17 -12.16
N LYS A 282 -17.73 -38.90 -11.71
CA LYS A 282 -18.85 -38.33 -10.93
C LYS A 282 -20.13 -38.18 -11.75
N LEU A 283 -20.03 -37.74 -13.01
CA LEU A 283 -21.16 -37.63 -13.94
C LEU A 283 -21.76 -39.01 -14.29
N CYS A 284 -20.91 -40.02 -14.53
CA CYS A 284 -21.36 -41.39 -14.77
C CYS A 284 -21.91 -42.07 -13.51
N LYS A 285 -21.33 -41.82 -12.32
CA LYS A 285 -21.88 -42.32 -11.05
C LYS A 285 -23.20 -41.64 -10.67
N SER A 286 -23.41 -40.38 -11.07
CA SER A 286 -24.70 -39.71 -10.90
C SER A 286 -25.79 -40.29 -11.81
N LYS A 287 -25.43 -40.83 -12.97
CA LYS A 287 -26.35 -41.58 -13.85
C LYS A 287 -26.63 -43.00 -13.34
N ALA A 288 -25.63 -43.70 -12.78
CA ALA A 288 -25.84 -45.04 -12.22
C ALA A 288 -26.69 -45.03 -10.93
N LYS A 289 -26.59 -43.97 -10.10
CA LYS A 289 -27.39 -43.82 -8.88
C LYS A 289 -28.88 -43.52 -9.11
N SER A 290 -29.33 -43.27 -10.34
CA SER A 290 -30.75 -43.07 -10.64
C SER A 290 -31.49 -44.37 -10.97
N CYS A 291 -30.79 -45.49 -11.18
CA CYS A 291 -31.39 -46.77 -11.58
C CYS A 291 -31.45 -47.81 -10.44
N GLU A 292 -30.74 -47.57 -9.32
CA GLU A 292 -30.56 -48.55 -8.23
C GLU A 292 -31.22 -48.11 -6.92
N ASN A 293 -31.85 -46.93 -6.85
CA ASN A 293 -32.46 -46.42 -5.63
C ASN A 293 -33.89 -46.95 -5.36
N ASP A 294 -34.47 -47.76 -6.25
CA ASP A 294 -35.84 -48.25 -6.10
C ASP A 294 -35.95 -49.68 -5.52
N LEU A 295 -34.83 -50.36 -5.19
CA LEU A 295 -34.90 -51.77 -4.72
C LEU A 295 -34.17 -52.11 -3.42
N GLU A 296 -33.45 -51.20 -2.76
CA GLU A 296 -32.67 -51.55 -1.56
C GLU A 296 -32.88 -50.56 -0.40
N MET A 297 -34.14 -50.26 -0.09
CA MET A 297 -34.52 -49.67 1.19
C MET A 297 -34.60 -50.78 2.26
N GLY A 298 -33.44 -51.15 2.81
CA GLY A 298 -33.40 -51.97 4.02
C GLY A 298 -32.23 -52.93 4.08
N MET A 299 -31.04 -52.44 4.46
CA MET A 299 -30.18 -53.09 5.46
C MET A 299 -28.80 -52.39 5.56
N LEU A 300 -28.36 -52.27 6.82
CA LEU A 300 -26.95 -52.27 7.26
C LEU A 300 -26.04 -51.09 6.90
N ASN A 301 -25.95 -50.19 7.88
CA ASN A 301 -24.69 -49.65 8.39
C ASN A 301 -23.59 -50.73 8.46
N SER A 302 -22.52 -50.61 7.66
CA SER A 302 -21.20 -51.18 7.99
C SER A 302 -20.11 -50.84 6.94
N LYS A 303 -19.21 -49.93 7.34
CA LYS A 303 -17.76 -49.87 7.05
C LYS A 303 -17.23 -49.56 5.63
N PHE A 304 -16.13 -48.79 5.68
CA PHE A 304 -15.04 -48.60 4.69
C PHE A 304 -15.35 -47.67 3.49
N ARG A 305 -14.54 -46.67 3.11
CA ARG A 305 -13.11 -46.41 3.34
C ARG A 305 -12.83 -44.92 3.02
N LYS A 306 -12.31 -44.15 3.99
CA LYS A 306 -11.72 -42.83 3.78
C LYS A 306 -10.31 -43.02 3.22
N THR A 307 -10.07 -42.61 1.98
CA THR A 307 -8.71 -42.33 1.49
C THR A 307 -8.70 -40.90 0.97
N ARG A 308 -8.51 -39.94 1.88
CA ARG A 308 -8.16 -38.57 1.55
C ARG A 308 -6.66 -38.42 1.79
N TYR A 309 -5.98 -38.04 0.72
CA TYR A 309 -4.56 -37.72 0.64
C TYR A 309 -4.08 -36.95 1.86
N GLN A 310 -3.03 -37.48 2.49
CA GLN A 310 -2.18 -36.78 3.45
C GLN A 310 -1.37 -35.72 2.67
N ALA A 311 -1.68 -34.45 2.94
CA ALA A 311 -0.74 -33.35 2.81
C ALA A 311 -0.60 -32.74 4.22
N GLY A 312 0.64 -32.48 4.61
CA GLY A 312 1.08 -32.34 6.00
C GLY A 312 0.34 -31.28 6.81
N MET A 313 -0.23 -31.71 7.94
CA MET A 313 -0.59 -30.85 9.05
C MET A 313 -0.33 -31.64 10.34
N ARG A 314 0.93 -31.65 10.78
CA ARG A 314 1.24 -31.89 12.19
C ARG A 314 0.76 -30.65 12.92
N ASN A 315 -0.38 -30.75 13.60
CA ASN A 315 -0.71 -30.10 14.88
C ASN A 315 -2.24 -30.10 15.08
N SER A 316 -2.73 -31.03 15.90
CA SER A 316 -3.66 -30.74 16.99
C SER A 316 -3.88 -32.06 17.74
N GLU A 317 -3.22 -32.15 18.89
CA GLU A 317 -3.32 -33.27 19.82
C GLU A 317 -4.73 -33.30 20.41
N ASN A 318 -5.30 -34.50 20.45
CA ASN A 318 -6.49 -34.78 21.25
C ASN A 318 -6.14 -34.52 22.72
N LEU A 319 -6.84 -33.56 23.31
CA LEU A 319 -6.80 -33.21 24.71
C LEU A 319 -7.51 -34.31 25.52
N THR A 320 -6.80 -35.38 25.84
CA THR A 320 -7.13 -36.22 27.00
C THR A 320 -5.92 -36.24 27.93
N ALA A 321 -6.10 -35.51 29.02
CA ALA A 321 -5.22 -35.34 30.15
C ALA A 321 -4.47 -36.62 30.52
N ASN A 322 -3.15 -36.59 30.35
CA ASN A 322 -2.23 -37.26 31.24
C ASN A 322 -0.95 -36.42 31.32
N ASN A 323 -0.58 -36.08 32.56
CA ASN A 323 0.53 -35.23 32.93
C ASN A 323 1.88 -35.75 32.43
N THR A 324 2.23 -35.48 31.18
CA THR A 324 3.62 -35.41 30.74
C THR A 324 4.04 -33.96 30.84
N PHE A 325 4.99 -33.70 31.75
CA PHE A 325 5.77 -32.47 31.79
C PHE A 325 6.49 -32.33 30.44
N SER A 326 5.79 -31.79 29.44
CA SER A 326 6.25 -31.74 28.06
C SER A 326 7.44 -30.79 28.04
N LYS A 327 8.64 -31.34 27.84
CA LYS A 327 9.87 -30.56 27.70
C LYS A 327 9.57 -29.39 26.77
N PRO A 328 9.82 -28.13 27.18
CA PRO A 328 9.42 -26.98 26.40
C PRO A 328 10.02 -27.08 25.00
N THR A 329 9.20 -26.82 24.00
CA THR A 329 9.61 -26.91 22.59
C THR A 329 10.80 -25.98 22.36
N ARG A 330 11.64 -26.28 21.36
CA ARG A 330 12.79 -25.43 21.03
C ARG A 330 12.35 -23.97 20.80
N TYR A 331 11.20 -23.76 20.18
CA TYR A 331 10.58 -22.45 20.01
C TYR A 331 10.27 -21.77 21.35
N GLN A 332 9.61 -22.45 22.29
CA GLN A 332 9.32 -21.89 23.62
C GLN A 332 10.59 -21.53 24.39
N LYS A 333 11.65 -22.35 24.30
CA LYS A 333 12.96 -22.06 24.92
C LYS A 333 13.60 -20.80 24.32
N ILE A 334 13.55 -20.65 22.99
CA ILE A 334 14.08 -19.46 22.30
C ILE A 334 13.25 -18.23 22.68
N MET A 335 11.92 -18.33 22.63
CA MET A 335 11.01 -17.25 22.99
C MET A 335 11.25 -16.77 24.43
N LYS A 336 11.39 -17.70 25.40
CA LYS A 336 11.71 -17.35 26.78
C LYS A 336 13.04 -16.62 26.92
N ARG A 337 14.06 -16.97 26.12
CA ARG A 337 15.35 -16.27 26.10
C ARG A 337 15.25 -14.88 25.46
N LEU A 338 14.49 -14.74 24.37
CA LEU A 338 14.25 -13.46 23.70
C LEU A 338 13.50 -12.49 24.61
N ILE A 339 12.41 -12.94 25.23
CA ILE A 339 11.65 -12.15 26.20
C ILE A 339 12.54 -11.73 27.36
N LYS A 340 13.33 -12.66 27.93
CA LYS A 340 14.25 -12.31 29.03
C LYS A 340 15.27 -11.24 28.62
N ARG A 341 15.87 -11.35 27.43
CA ARG A 341 16.81 -10.33 26.92
C ARG A 341 16.12 -9.00 26.67
N TYR A 342 14.92 -9.01 26.10
CA TYR A 342 14.15 -7.81 25.83
C TYR A 342 13.78 -7.08 27.13
N VAL A 343 13.26 -7.80 28.13
CA VAL A 343 12.90 -7.21 29.44
C VAL A 343 14.13 -6.64 30.13
N LEU A 344 15.24 -7.37 30.18
CA LEU A 344 16.48 -6.87 30.78
C LEU A 344 17.02 -5.64 30.06
N LYS A 345 16.98 -5.64 28.72
CA LYS A 345 17.40 -4.48 27.93
C LYS A 345 16.47 -3.29 28.19
N ALA A 346 15.16 -3.49 28.20
CA ALA A 346 14.19 -2.42 28.47
C ALA A 346 14.33 -1.84 29.88
N GLN A 347 14.70 -2.66 30.87
CA GLN A 347 15.02 -2.19 32.22
C GLN A 347 16.29 -1.35 32.23
N VAL A 348 17.36 -1.82 31.59
CA VAL A 348 18.63 -1.08 31.48
C VAL A 348 18.47 0.22 30.71
N ASP A 349 17.73 0.23 29.60
CA ASP A 349 17.46 1.45 28.82
C ASP A 349 16.66 2.45 29.67
N ARG A 350 15.73 1.99 30.52
CA ARG A 350 14.98 2.85 31.46
C ARG A 350 15.82 3.39 32.61
N GLU A 351 16.81 2.63 33.08
CA GLU A 351 17.78 3.07 34.08
C GLU A 351 18.81 4.06 33.50
N ASN A 352 19.04 4.00 32.19
CA ASN A 352 19.94 4.92 31.47
C ASN A 352 19.23 6.20 31.00
N ASP A 353 17.89 6.22 30.94
CA ASP A 353 17.12 7.44 30.73
C ASP A 353 17.35 8.41 31.91
N GLU A 354 17.34 9.71 31.62
CA GLU A 354 17.79 10.78 32.52
C GLU A 354 17.37 10.61 33.99
N VAL A 355 18.31 10.92 34.91
CA VAL A 355 18.15 10.80 36.37
C VAL A 355 16.80 11.34 36.80
N ASN A 356 15.96 10.44 37.32
CA ASN A 356 14.60 10.77 37.69
C ASN A 356 14.60 11.68 38.93
N GLU A 357 13.82 12.76 38.91
CA GLU A 357 13.66 13.65 40.08
C GLU A 357 13.19 12.87 41.33
N GLY A 358 12.51 11.72 41.12
CA GLY A 358 12.15 10.76 42.15
C GLY A 358 13.35 10.11 42.85
N GLU A 359 14.40 9.73 42.12
CA GLU A 359 15.63 9.14 42.69
C GLU A 359 16.38 10.18 43.53
N LEU A 360 16.39 11.44 43.09
CA LEU A 360 16.97 12.54 43.88
C LEU A 360 16.20 12.77 45.19
N LYS A 361 14.86 12.61 45.16
CA LYS A 361 14.01 12.71 46.36
C LYS A 361 14.23 11.55 47.31
N GLU A 362 14.41 10.33 46.79
CA GLU A 362 14.74 9.14 47.57
C GLU A 362 16.09 9.29 48.27
N ILE A 363 17.14 9.68 47.53
CA ILE A 363 18.47 9.95 48.11
C ILE A 363 18.40 11.07 49.16
N LYS A 364 17.64 12.14 48.91
CA LYS A 364 17.45 13.22 49.89
C LYS A 364 16.76 12.72 51.16
N GLN A 365 15.79 11.82 51.01
CA GLN A 365 15.10 11.21 52.14
C GLN A 365 16.03 10.29 52.93
N ASP A 366 16.87 9.49 52.25
CA ASP A 366 17.86 8.62 52.87
C ASP A 366 18.95 9.39 53.60
N ILE A 367 19.43 10.50 53.03
CA ILE A 367 20.37 11.39 53.73
C ILE A 367 19.70 12.02 54.96
N SER A 368 18.42 12.36 54.85
CA SER A 368 17.68 12.95 55.97
C SER A 368 17.44 11.95 57.08
N SER A 369 17.06 10.71 56.77
CA SER A 369 16.89 9.64 57.75
C SER A 369 18.21 9.30 58.44
N LEU A 370 19.30 9.11 57.67
CA LEU A 370 20.64 8.87 58.20
C LEU A 370 21.10 9.99 59.14
N ARG A 371 20.80 11.25 58.79
CA ARG A 371 21.12 12.40 59.65
C ARG A 371 20.42 12.33 61.00
N TYR A 372 19.13 11.96 61.01
CA TYR A 372 18.38 11.85 62.26
C TYR A 372 18.86 10.66 63.09
N GLU A 373 19.15 9.52 62.47
CA GLU A 373 19.67 8.32 63.15
C GLU A 373 21.02 8.60 63.83
N LEU A 374 21.96 9.23 63.13
CA LEU A 374 23.26 9.61 63.70
C LEU A 374 23.16 10.65 64.82
N LEU A 375 22.19 11.58 64.73
CA LEU A 375 21.96 12.57 65.78
C LEU A 375 21.38 11.92 67.03
N GLU A 376 20.50 10.93 66.86
CA GLU A 376 19.90 10.18 67.97
C GLU A 376 20.92 9.27 68.65
N GLU A 377 21.77 8.60 67.88
CA GLU A 377 22.87 7.79 68.41
C GLU A 377 23.90 8.65 69.16
N LYS A 378 24.27 9.82 68.60
CA LYS A 378 25.10 10.80 69.31
C LYS A 378 24.44 11.29 70.59
N SER A 379 23.14 11.59 70.56
CA SER A 379 22.36 12.02 71.72
C SER A 379 22.38 10.96 72.83
N GLN A 380 22.11 9.70 72.48
CA GLN A 380 22.19 8.58 73.42
C GLN A 380 23.59 8.42 74.00
N ALA A 381 24.63 8.42 73.17
CA ALA A 381 26.02 8.34 73.64
C ALA A 381 26.40 9.50 74.57
N THR A 382 25.92 10.72 74.30
CA THR A 382 26.12 11.86 75.22
C THR A 382 25.31 11.74 76.51
N GLY A 383 24.12 11.14 76.46
CA GLY A 383 23.31 10.83 77.64
C GLY A 383 23.99 9.80 78.54
N GLU A 384 24.47 8.70 77.96
CA GLU A 384 25.24 7.68 78.69
C GLU A 384 26.54 8.26 79.29
N LEU A 385 27.24 9.13 78.55
CA LEU A 385 28.42 9.82 79.05
C LEU A 385 28.07 10.74 80.23
N ALA A 386 26.96 11.47 80.17
CA ALA A 386 26.49 12.33 81.26
C ALA A 386 26.14 11.51 82.51
N ASP A 387 25.46 10.38 82.35
CA ASP A 387 25.13 9.46 83.44
C ASP A 387 26.40 8.86 84.07
N LEU A 388 27.41 8.50 83.27
CA LEU A 388 28.70 8.03 83.79
C LEU A 388 29.45 9.12 84.56
N ILE A 389 29.41 10.37 84.10
CA ILE A 389 29.99 11.52 84.81
C ILE A 389 29.25 11.77 86.13
N GLN A 390 27.92 11.70 86.13
CA GLN A 390 27.08 11.82 87.32
C GLN A 390 27.42 10.73 88.34
N GLN A 391 27.52 9.46 87.91
CA GLN A 391 27.90 8.34 88.77
C GLN A 391 29.31 8.49 89.34
N LEU A 392 30.28 8.95 88.54
CA LEU A 392 31.64 9.26 89.00
C LEU A 392 31.62 10.39 90.04
N SER A 393 30.87 11.46 89.79
CA SER A 393 30.70 12.60 90.70
C SER A 393 30.08 12.14 92.04
N GLU A 394 29.03 11.33 92.01
CA GLU A 394 28.43 10.76 93.23
C GLU A 394 29.37 9.83 93.98
N LYS A 395 30.19 9.04 93.27
CA LYS A 395 31.18 8.15 93.89
C LYS A 395 32.31 8.94 94.56
N PHE A 396 32.74 10.04 93.95
CA PHE A 396 33.69 10.98 94.54
C PHE A 396 33.09 11.76 95.72
N GLY A 397 31.85 12.24 95.61
CA GLY A 397 31.14 12.90 96.72
C GLY A 397 30.92 11.95 97.91
N LYS A 398 30.64 10.67 97.66
CA LYS A 398 30.57 9.63 98.70
C LYS A 398 31.93 9.34 99.33
N ASN A 399 33.04 9.40 98.60
CA ASN A 399 34.39 9.26 99.16
C ASN A 399 34.79 10.47 100.02
N LEU A 400 34.48 11.70 99.60
CA LEU A 400 34.69 12.92 100.40
C LEU A 400 33.88 12.92 101.71
N ASN A 401 32.64 12.42 101.70
CA ASN A 401 31.86 12.25 102.92
C ASN A 401 32.40 11.13 103.83
N LYS A 402 33.04 10.11 103.27
CA LYS A 402 33.68 9.02 104.03
C LYS A 402 34.95 9.49 104.74
N ASP A 403 35.69 10.42 104.14
CA ASP A 403 36.86 11.05 104.75
C ASP A 403 36.47 12.06 105.84
N HIS A 404 35.38 12.82 105.66
CA HIS A 404 34.82 13.67 106.74
C HIS A 404 34.30 12.86 107.95
N LEU A 405 33.74 11.66 107.73
CA LEU A 405 33.30 10.76 108.81
C LEU A 405 34.46 10.05 109.55
N ARG A 406 35.66 9.98 108.95
CA ARG A 406 36.86 9.48 109.65
C ARG A 406 37.51 10.54 110.54
N VAL A 407 37.40 11.82 110.20
CA VAL A 407 37.95 12.91 111.03
C VAL A 407 37.13 13.15 112.31
N ASN A 408 35.81 12.90 112.30
CA ASN A 408 34.95 13.12 113.47
C ASN A 408 34.84 11.94 114.47
N LYS A 409 35.56 10.83 114.27
CA LYS A 409 35.61 9.71 115.25
C LYS A 409 36.86 9.72 116.15
N GLY A 410 37.65 10.80 116.16
CA GLY A 410 38.86 10.95 116.96
C GLY A 410 38.77 11.87 118.18
N LYS A 411 37.57 12.35 118.54
CA LYS A 411 37.32 13.15 119.76
C LYS A 411 36.04 12.66 120.40
N ASP A 412 36.16 11.75 121.34
CA ASP A 412 35.53 11.79 122.66
C ASP A 412 35.93 10.54 123.44
N ILE A 413 36.06 10.75 124.75
CA ILE A 413 36.68 9.94 125.81
C ILE A 413 36.01 8.58 126.02
#